data_AF-A0A1M5S890-F1
#
_entry.id   AF-A0A1M5S890-F1
#
_cell.length_a   1.000
_cell.length_b   1.000
_cell.length_c   1.000
_cell.angle_alpha   90.00
_cell.angle_beta   90.00
_cell.angle_gamma   90.00
#
_symmetry.space_group_name_H-M   'P 1'
#
loop_
_entity.id
_entity.type
_entity.pdbx_description
1 polymer ?
#
loop_
_entity_poly.entity_id
_entity_poly.type
_entity_poly.pdbx_seq_one_letter_code
_entity_poly.pdbx_strand_id
1 'polypeptide(L)'
;MADKAKPKTLREVFAIYNSFPRGRRIVGYASTAGWLIFAIALGFAVYFGTGFITYLVLAFLSFLSTTHSNYAFTQNLTQRKVRRIDYWYLGTAAIGLLLFAAAYSNQREIVLTKIFVAAHQSGEEPIREQVVSSLKDLSTFLCGDVMVRASATPCEGLKRFSEEIKPHLSAEQIKGLREKFSNAVTMPYSRMFPIEKLKANPSLFSPLSVIQVRLDDWAAYMRSAPAQTAAPRDEEAEIVYGLGQLVIWPFLLAYALALRITKVTIDVFEWAK
;
A
#
# COMPACT_ATOMS: atom_id res chain seq x y z
N MET A 1 -16.33 37.89 41.57
CA MET A 1 -17.16 36.67 41.64
C MET A 1 -16.49 35.72 42.61
N ALA A 2 -17.19 35.20 43.61
CA ALA A 2 -16.62 34.29 44.59
C ALA A 2 -16.09 33.02 43.91
N ASP A 3 -14.85 32.63 44.21
CA ASP A 3 -14.26 31.37 43.76
C ASP A 3 -15.11 30.23 44.32
N LYS A 4 -15.92 29.60 43.46
CA LYS A 4 -16.62 28.37 43.83
C LYS A 4 -15.56 27.31 44.12
N ALA A 5 -15.58 26.78 45.34
CA ALA A 5 -14.67 25.72 45.76
C ALA A 5 -14.68 24.56 44.75
N LYS A 6 -13.49 24.06 44.39
CA LYS A 6 -13.37 22.88 43.52
C LYS A 6 -14.11 21.71 44.17
N PRO A 7 -14.92 20.95 43.40
CA PRO A 7 -15.63 19.80 43.95
C PRO A 7 -14.63 18.78 44.51
N LYS A 8 -14.89 18.29 45.72
CA LYS A 8 -14.03 17.34 46.45
C LYS A 8 -14.48 15.89 46.27
N THR A 9 -15.74 15.68 45.88
CA THR A 9 -16.33 14.35 45.72
C THR A 9 -16.92 14.16 44.32
N LEU A 10 -16.97 12.91 43.84
CA LEU A 10 -17.65 12.57 42.58
C LEU A 10 -19.12 12.98 42.59
N ARG A 11 -19.77 12.89 43.75
CA ARG A 11 -21.16 13.32 43.93
C ARG A 11 -21.33 14.81 43.68
N GLU A 12 -20.39 15.64 44.15
CA GLU A 12 -20.38 17.08 43.86
C GLU A 12 -20.12 17.36 42.38
N VAL A 13 -19.26 16.60 41.71
CA VAL A 13 -19.04 16.71 40.26
C VAL A 13 -20.34 16.41 39.50
N PHE A 14 -21.03 15.31 39.82
CA PHE A 14 -22.30 14.99 39.18
C PHE A 14 -23.41 15.99 39.51
N ALA A 15 -23.43 16.56 40.71
CA ALA A 15 -24.37 17.62 41.07
C ALA A 15 -24.13 18.88 40.23
N ILE A 16 -22.87 19.27 40.03
CA ILE A 16 -22.48 20.36 39.14
C ILE A 16 -22.90 20.03 37.69
N TYR A 17 -22.67 18.82 37.22
CA TYR A 17 -23.04 18.42 35.85
C TYR A 17 -24.55 18.41 35.63
N ASN A 18 -25.32 18.00 36.64
CA ASN A 18 -26.76 18.03 36.60
C ASN A 18 -27.38 19.43 36.71
N SER A 19 -26.59 20.43 37.12
CA SER A 19 -27.02 21.83 37.16
C SER A 19 -27.03 22.51 35.78
N PHE A 20 -26.43 21.91 34.75
CA PHE A 20 -26.40 22.49 33.40
C PHE A 20 -27.74 22.35 32.66
N PRO A 21 -28.00 23.22 31.65
CA PRO A 21 -29.14 23.08 30.76
C PRO A 21 -29.23 21.69 30.13
N ARG A 22 -30.47 21.19 29.92
CA ARG A 22 -30.75 19.84 29.45
C ARG A 22 -29.94 19.45 28.21
N GLY A 23 -29.83 20.33 27.22
CA GLY A 23 -29.05 20.09 26.00
C GLY A 23 -27.57 19.85 26.27
N ARG A 24 -26.93 20.71 27.09
CA ARG A 24 -25.51 20.55 27.48
C ARG A 24 -25.25 19.27 28.24
N ARG A 25 -26.16 18.90 29.14
CA ARG A 25 -26.06 17.68 29.94
C ARG A 25 -26.11 16.42 29.06
N ILE A 26 -27.04 16.37 28.11
CA ILE A 26 -27.17 15.22 27.18
C ILE A 26 -25.89 15.09 26.35
N VAL A 27 -25.42 16.19 25.74
CA VAL A 27 -24.19 16.19 24.95
C VAL A 27 -23.00 15.78 25.81
N GLY A 28 -22.85 16.34 27.00
CA GLY A 28 -21.77 16.02 27.92
C GLY A 28 -21.72 14.52 28.26
N TYR A 29 -22.83 13.93 28.69
CA TYR A 29 -22.87 12.51 29.02
C TYR A 29 -22.65 11.61 27.78
N ALA A 30 -23.25 11.95 26.65
CA ALA A 30 -23.06 11.20 25.41
C ALA A 30 -21.59 11.22 24.96
N SER A 31 -20.94 12.38 25.03
CA SER A 31 -19.52 12.54 24.70
C SER A 31 -18.60 11.86 25.72
N THR A 32 -18.91 11.89 27.02
CA THR A 32 -18.12 11.14 28.02
C THR A 32 -18.21 9.63 27.79
N ALA A 33 -19.42 9.12 27.53
CA ALA A 33 -19.63 7.70 27.22
C ALA A 33 -18.93 7.32 25.91
N GLY A 34 -19.06 8.15 24.87
CA GLY A 34 -18.40 7.96 23.59
C GLY A 34 -16.89 7.85 23.72
N TRP A 35 -16.25 8.73 24.49
CA TRP A 35 -14.80 8.66 24.72
C TRP A 35 -14.37 7.32 25.32
N LEU A 36 -15.08 6.82 26.35
CA LEU A 36 -14.77 5.53 26.95
C LEU A 36 -14.96 4.38 25.95
N ILE A 37 -16.09 4.36 25.25
CA ILE A 37 -16.41 3.32 24.27
C ILE A 37 -15.36 3.28 23.16
N PHE A 38 -15.02 4.43 22.57
CA PHE A 38 -14.06 4.51 21.47
C PHE A 38 -12.62 4.26 21.94
N ALA A 39 -12.24 4.62 23.16
CA ALA A 39 -10.94 4.26 23.73
C ALA A 39 -10.80 2.74 23.93
N ILE A 40 -11.85 2.08 24.44
CA ILE A 40 -11.88 0.63 24.59
C ILE A 40 -11.86 -0.05 23.22
N ALA A 41 -12.69 0.41 22.27
CA ALA A 41 -12.71 -0.11 20.91
C ALA A 41 -11.36 0.08 20.21
N LEU A 42 -10.66 1.19 20.44
CA LEU A 42 -9.31 1.41 19.92
C LEU A 42 -8.31 0.43 20.52
N GLY A 43 -8.40 0.12 21.83
CA GLY A 43 -7.58 -0.90 22.46
C GLY A 43 -7.82 -2.30 21.87
N PHE A 44 -9.09 -2.66 21.64
CA PHE A 44 -9.44 -3.92 20.96
C PHE A 44 -8.96 -3.96 19.52
N ALA A 45 -9.14 -2.86 18.79
CA ALA A 45 -8.62 -2.71 17.45
C ALA A 45 -7.13 -3.05 17.42
N VAL A 46 -6.35 -2.50 18.37
CA VAL A 46 -4.89 -2.67 18.41
C VAL A 46 -4.54 -4.10 18.75
N TYR A 47 -5.26 -4.70 19.71
CA TYR A 47 -5.07 -6.09 20.11
C TYR A 47 -5.36 -7.08 18.98
N PHE A 48 -6.43 -6.85 18.20
CA PHE A 48 -6.85 -7.73 17.11
C PHE A 48 -6.20 -7.40 15.76
N GLY A 49 -5.36 -6.37 15.68
CA GLY A 49 -4.74 -5.98 14.42
C GLY A 49 -5.76 -5.50 13.37
N THR A 50 -6.85 -4.85 13.79
CA THR A 50 -7.85 -4.36 12.83
C THR A 50 -7.25 -3.27 11.97
N GLY A 51 -7.60 -3.23 10.69
CA GLY A 51 -7.02 -2.35 9.70
C GLY A 51 -6.79 -0.87 10.05
N PHE A 52 -5.89 -0.22 9.31
CA PHE A 52 -5.47 1.17 9.57
C PHE A 52 -6.63 2.18 9.62
N ILE A 53 -7.62 2.02 8.74
CA ILE A 53 -8.81 2.88 8.71
C ILE A 53 -9.59 2.80 10.03
N THR A 54 -9.74 1.60 10.58
CA THR A 54 -10.44 1.37 11.85
C THR A 54 -9.74 2.10 12.98
N TYR A 55 -8.40 2.04 13.05
CA TYR A 55 -7.63 2.83 14.02
C TYR A 55 -7.88 4.32 13.88
N LEU A 56 -7.83 4.84 12.65
CA LEU A 56 -7.98 6.26 12.39
C LEU A 56 -9.35 6.77 12.82
N VAL A 57 -10.42 6.06 12.44
CA VAL A 57 -11.81 6.42 12.77
C VAL A 57 -12.03 6.36 14.28
N LEU A 58 -11.60 5.29 14.94
CA LEU A 58 -11.77 5.14 16.38
C LEU A 58 -10.97 6.18 17.18
N ALA A 59 -9.74 6.48 16.76
CA ALA A 59 -8.93 7.53 17.34
C ALA A 59 -9.58 8.91 17.16
N PHE A 60 -10.11 9.22 15.97
CA PHE A 60 -10.83 10.46 15.71
C PHE A 60 -12.08 10.59 16.58
N LEU A 61 -12.93 9.56 16.63
CA LEU A 61 -14.17 9.57 17.42
C LEU A 61 -13.90 9.66 18.92
N SER A 62 -12.87 8.96 19.41
CA SER A 62 -12.41 9.06 20.80
C SER A 62 -11.95 10.47 21.13
N PHE A 63 -11.14 11.07 20.23
CA PHE A 63 -10.66 12.43 20.38
C PHE A 63 -11.81 13.44 20.40
N LEU A 64 -12.69 13.39 19.40
CA LEU A 64 -13.87 14.25 19.28
C LEU A 64 -14.75 14.20 20.54
N SER A 65 -14.99 12.99 21.04
CA SER A 65 -15.79 12.73 22.24
C SER A 65 -15.13 13.29 23.51
N THR A 66 -13.81 13.12 23.64
CA THR A 66 -13.04 13.71 24.76
C THR A 66 -13.19 15.22 24.76
N THR A 67 -13.04 15.84 23.60
CA THR A 67 -13.07 17.28 23.46
C THR A 67 -14.46 17.85 23.73
N HIS A 68 -15.52 17.23 23.18
CA HIS A 68 -16.90 17.63 23.46
C HIS A 68 -17.28 17.46 24.93
N SER A 69 -16.83 16.37 25.57
CA SER A 69 -17.05 16.11 27.00
C SER A 69 -16.45 17.22 27.86
N ASN A 70 -15.20 17.61 27.60
CA ASN A 70 -14.51 18.66 28.35
C ASN A 70 -15.25 20.02 28.24
N TYR A 71 -15.82 20.32 27.08
CA TYR A 71 -16.50 21.61 26.86
C TYR A 71 -17.93 21.66 27.33
N ALA A 72 -18.68 20.56 27.21
CA ALA A 72 -20.07 20.49 27.69
C ALA A 72 -20.17 20.81 29.19
N PHE A 73 -19.12 20.49 29.96
CA PHE A 73 -19.04 20.71 31.40
C PHE A 73 -18.23 21.94 31.82
N THR A 74 -17.72 22.74 30.88
CA THR A 74 -17.00 23.99 31.21
C THR A 74 -18.02 25.09 31.55
N GLN A 75 -17.96 25.63 32.79
CA GLN A 75 -18.77 26.77 33.20
C GLN A 75 -18.22 28.10 32.66
N ASN A 76 -19.12 29.05 32.37
CA ASN A 76 -18.80 30.44 31.99
C ASN A 76 -17.86 30.52 30.77
N LEU A 77 -18.34 30.03 29.63
CA LEU A 77 -17.65 30.12 28.34
C LEU A 77 -17.71 31.57 27.84
N THR A 78 -16.68 32.36 28.18
CA THR A 78 -16.49 33.68 27.56
C THR A 78 -16.04 33.52 26.12
N GLN A 79 -16.27 34.53 25.27
CA GLN A 79 -15.85 34.51 23.86
C GLN A 79 -14.34 34.19 23.70
N ARG A 80 -13.50 34.65 24.64
CA ARG A 80 -12.05 34.33 24.66
C ARG A 80 -11.79 32.84 24.95
N LYS A 81 -12.57 32.22 25.85
CA LYS A 81 -12.48 30.78 26.11
C LYS A 81 -12.96 29.97 24.90
N VAL A 82 -14.04 30.38 24.26
CA VAL A 82 -14.54 29.76 23.02
C VAL A 82 -13.49 29.81 21.90
N ARG A 83 -12.83 30.94 21.66
CA ARG A 83 -11.73 30.98 20.67
C ARG A 83 -10.56 30.06 21.02
N ARG A 84 -10.24 29.93 22.31
CA ARG A 84 -9.21 28.98 22.77
C ARG A 84 -9.59 27.53 22.49
N ILE A 85 -10.88 27.22 22.55
CA ILE A 85 -11.45 25.91 22.19
C ILE A 85 -11.26 25.65 20.69
N ASP A 86 -11.60 26.62 19.84
CA ASP A 86 -11.44 26.49 18.39
C ASP A 86 -9.97 26.23 18.01
N TYR A 87 -9.02 26.92 18.67
CA TYR A 87 -7.60 26.68 18.44
C TYR A 87 -7.13 25.29 18.89
N TRP A 88 -7.70 24.75 19.96
CA TRP A 88 -7.40 23.38 20.39
C TRP A 88 -7.87 22.38 19.35
N TYR A 89 -9.11 22.50 18.87
CA TYR A 89 -9.64 21.66 17.81
C TYR A 89 -8.82 21.76 16.52
N LEU A 90 -8.46 22.97 16.12
CA LEU A 90 -7.62 23.20 14.94
C LEU A 90 -6.22 22.57 15.11
N GLY A 91 -5.58 22.76 16.26
CA GLY A 91 -4.28 22.16 16.57
C GLY A 91 -4.33 20.65 16.56
N THR A 92 -5.41 20.05 17.08
CA THR A 92 -5.56 18.59 17.12
C THR A 92 -5.88 17.99 15.76
N ALA A 93 -6.67 18.68 14.94
CA ALA A 93 -6.87 18.31 13.54
C ALA A 93 -5.57 18.41 12.75
N ALA A 94 -4.75 19.44 13.00
CA ALA A 94 -3.44 19.58 12.37
C ALA A 94 -2.46 18.47 12.79
N ILE A 95 -2.41 18.10 14.06
CA ILE A 95 -1.60 16.95 14.53
C ILE A 95 -2.09 15.65 13.89
N GLY A 96 -3.40 15.41 13.85
CA GLY A 96 -3.99 14.25 13.18
C GLY A 96 -3.63 14.20 11.69
N LEU A 97 -3.67 15.35 11.00
CA LEU A 97 -3.26 15.48 9.61
C LEU A 97 -1.76 15.17 9.41
N LEU A 98 -0.90 15.66 10.30
CA LEU A 98 0.54 15.40 10.24
C LEU A 98 0.87 13.93 10.48
N LEU A 99 0.23 13.30 11.47
CA LEU A 99 0.37 11.86 11.73
C LEU A 99 -0.15 11.04 10.54
N PHE A 100 -1.26 11.45 9.93
CA PHE A 100 -1.77 10.84 8.72
C PHE A 100 -0.79 10.99 7.55
N ALA A 101 -0.26 12.20 7.33
CA ALA A 101 0.73 12.46 6.28
C ALA A 101 2.03 11.66 6.49
N ALA A 102 2.45 11.46 7.75
CA ALA A 102 3.62 10.64 8.08
C ALA A 102 3.34 9.15 7.82
N ALA A 103 2.19 8.64 8.23
CA ALA A 103 1.78 7.26 7.93
C ALA A 103 1.62 7.04 6.41
N TYR A 104 1.17 8.06 5.69
CA TYR A 104 0.97 8.05 4.24
C TYR A 104 2.29 7.87 3.47
N SER A 105 3.44 8.37 3.93
CA SER A 105 4.69 8.18 3.18
C SER A 105 5.08 6.70 3.06
N ASN A 106 4.95 5.96 4.16
CA ASN A 106 5.26 4.52 4.19
C ASN A 106 4.26 3.73 3.34
N GLN A 107 2.97 4.07 3.38
CA GLN A 107 1.96 3.40 2.55
C GLN A 107 2.11 3.72 1.05
N ARG A 108 2.53 4.95 0.73
CA ARG A 108 2.78 5.36 -0.66
C ARG A 108 3.91 4.55 -1.30
N GLU A 109 5.00 4.30 -0.60
CA GLU A 109 6.12 3.50 -1.13
C GLU A 109 5.69 2.06 -1.44
N ILE A 110 4.83 1.47 -0.59
CA ILE A 110 4.27 0.14 -0.82
C ILE A 110 3.39 0.12 -2.07
N VAL A 111 2.46 1.08 -2.21
CA VAL A 111 1.55 1.16 -3.37
C VAL A 111 2.33 1.45 -4.66
N LEU A 112 3.28 2.39 -4.64
CA LEU A 112 4.12 2.68 -5.79
C LEU A 112 4.91 1.42 -6.21
N THR A 113 5.48 0.69 -5.26
CA THR A 113 6.18 -0.57 -5.55
C THR A 113 5.26 -1.58 -6.23
N LYS A 114 4.01 -1.75 -5.78
CA LYS A 114 3.03 -2.63 -6.45
C LYS A 114 2.73 -2.20 -7.88
N ILE A 115 2.46 -0.91 -8.10
CA ILE A 115 2.18 -0.37 -9.44
C ILE A 115 3.39 -0.56 -10.35
N PHE A 116 4.60 -0.28 -9.86
CA PHE A 116 5.83 -0.48 -10.62
C PHE A 116 6.08 -1.96 -10.91
N VAL A 117 5.84 -2.88 -9.98
CA VAL A 117 5.94 -4.33 -10.21
C VAL A 117 4.94 -4.78 -11.26
N ALA A 118 3.67 -4.36 -11.18
CA ALA A 118 2.65 -4.72 -12.16
C ALA A 118 2.98 -4.15 -13.55
N ALA A 119 3.44 -2.90 -13.62
CA ALA A 119 3.91 -2.29 -14.86
C ALA A 119 5.13 -3.04 -15.44
N HIS A 120 6.08 -3.44 -14.57
CA HIS A 120 7.25 -4.20 -14.98
C HIS A 120 6.90 -5.63 -15.44
N GLN A 121 5.96 -6.29 -14.76
CA GLN A 121 5.43 -7.58 -15.19
C GLN A 121 4.70 -7.47 -16.54
N SER A 122 3.98 -6.37 -16.79
CA SER A 122 3.36 -6.14 -18.10
C SER A 122 4.39 -5.88 -19.21
N GLY A 123 5.55 -5.31 -18.87
CA GLY A 123 6.66 -5.14 -19.81
C GLY A 123 7.53 -6.39 -20.03
N GLU A 124 7.36 -7.44 -19.21
CA GLU A 124 8.04 -8.73 -19.35
C GLU A 124 7.60 -9.46 -20.63
N GLU A 125 6.30 -9.41 -20.94
CA GLU A 125 5.67 -10.15 -22.03
C GLU A 125 6.37 -9.98 -23.39
N PRO A 126 6.62 -8.77 -23.90
CA PRO A 126 7.28 -8.59 -25.20
C PRO A 126 8.73 -9.08 -25.23
N ILE A 127 9.45 -9.05 -24.09
CA ILE A 127 10.84 -9.53 -24.02
C ILE A 127 10.85 -11.06 -24.02
N ARG A 128 9.97 -11.66 -23.21
CA ARG A 128 9.78 -13.12 -23.16
C ARG A 128 9.33 -13.67 -24.52
N GLU A 129 8.44 -12.97 -25.21
CA GLU A 129 7.95 -13.38 -26.52
C GLU A 129 9.06 -13.45 -27.58
N GLN A 130 10.06 -12.57 -27.51
CA GLN A 130 11.26 -12.67 -28.37
C GLN A 130 12.06 -13.95 -28.11
N VAL A 131 12.15 -14.40 -26.85
CA VAL A 131 12.78 -15.69 -26.50
C VAL A 131 11.96 -16.83 -27.08
N VAL A 132 10.65 -16.84 -26.86
CA VAL A 132 9.73 -17.90 -27.34
C VAL A 132 9.73 -17.99 -28.87
N SER A 133 9.70 -16.86 -29.57
CA SER A 133 9.80 -16.81 -31.04
C SER A 133 11.12 -17.39 -31.51
N SER A 134 12.24 -16.99 -30.89
CA SER A 134 13.57 -17.49 -31.26
C SER A 134 13.70 -19.01 -31.00
N LEU A 135 13.07 -19.52 -29.94
CA LEU A 135 13.01 -20.95 -29.65
C LEU A 135 12.19 -21.72 -30.69
N LYS A 136 11.10 -21.13 -31.19
CA LYS A 136 10.29 -21.72 -32.27
C LYS A 136 11.07 -21.81 -33.57
N ASP A 137 11.81 -20.77 -33.92
CA ASP A 137 12.68 -20.76 -35.11
C ASP A 137 13.79 -21.80 -34.99
N LEU A 138 14.46 -21.86 -33.83
CA LEU A 138 15.47 -22.87 -33.55
C LEU A 138 14.89 -24.29 -33.56
N SER A 139 13.65 -24.47 -33.07
CA SER A 139 12.97 -25.77 -33.08
C SER A 139 12.71 -26.25 -34.50
N THR A 140 12.25 -25.36 -35.38
CA THR A 140 12.05 -25.68 -36.79
C THR A 140 13.35 -26.14 -37.46
N PHE A 141 14.48 -25.54 -37.05
CA PHE A 141 15.80 -25.93 -37.54
C PHE A 141 16.31 -27.25 -36.93
N LEU A 142 16.39 -27.36 -35.61
CA LEU A 142 16.98 -28.51 -34.91
C LEU A 142 16.11 -29.77 -34.95
N CYS A 143 14.79 -29.62 -35.03
CA CYS A 143 13.85 -30.73 -35.08
C CYS A 143 13.44 -31.11 -36.51
N GLY A 144 14.06 -30.51 -37.54
CA GLY A 144 13.87 -30.92 -38.93
C GLY A 144 14.52 -32.28 -39.21
N ASP A 145 13.99 -33.02 -40.20
CA ASP A 145 14.38 -34.41 -40.51
C ASP A 145 15.89 -34.61 -40.69
N VAL A 146 16.58 -33.65 -41.32
CA VAL A 146 18.03 -33.72 -41.57
C VAL A 146 18.82 -33.72 -40.25
N MET A 147 18.42 -32.86 -39.32
CA MET A 147 19.10 -32.68 -38.03
C MET A 147 18.80 -33.82 -37.08
N VAL A 148 17.54 -34.26 -37.03
CA VAL A 148 17.12 -35.39 -36.19
C VAL A 148 17.80 -36.69 -36.60
N ARG A 149 17.99 -36.93 -37.91
CA ARG A 149 18.75 -38.08 -38.42
C ARG A 149 20.22 -38.06 -37.99
N ALA A 150 20.81 -36.87 -37.85
CA ALA A 150 22.18 -36.73 -37.37
C ALA A 150 22.27 -36.94 -35.85
N SER A 151 21.37 -36.29 -35.09
CA SER A 151 21.13 -36.59 -33.68
C SER A 151 19.82 -35.96 -33.20
N ALA A 152 19.01 -36.74 -32.49
CA ALA A 152 17.78 -36.26 -31.86
C ALA A 152 18.05 -35.43 -30.59
N THR A 153 19.23 -35.54 -29.97
CA THR A 153 19.50 -34.99 -28.62
C THR A 153 19.29 -33.48 -28.51
N PRO A 154 19.78 -32.63 -29.44
CA PRO A 154 19.58 -31.17 -29.36
C PRO A 154 18.09 -30.78 -29.48
N CYS A 155 17.31 -31.49 -30.30
CA CYS A 155 15.88 -31.25 -30.45
C CYS A 155 15.11 -31.63 -29.18
N GLU A 156 15.40 -32.80 -28.58
CA GLU A 156 14.80 -33.22 -27.31
C GLU A 156 15.14 -32.26 -26.17
N GLY A 157 16.41 -31.83 -26.10
CA GLY A 157 16.85 -30.84 -25.13
C GLY A 157 16.12 -29.51 -25.29
N LEU A 158 15.89 -29.07 -26.53
CA LEU A 158 15.17 -27.84 -26.81
C LEU A 158 13.68 -27.92 -26.41
N LYS A 159 13.02 -29.05 -26.67
CA LYS A 159 11.63 -29.26 -26.25
C LYS A 159 11.47 -29.16 -24.74
N ARG A 160 12.32 -29.88 -23.98
CA ARG A 160 12.33 -29.80 -22.51
C ARG A 160 12.62 -28.40 -22.02
N PHE A 161 13.58 -27.71 -22.63
CA PHE A 161 13.91 -26.34 -22.28
C PHE A 161 12.74 -25.37 -22.50
N SER A 162 12.01 -25.52 -23.61
CA SER A 162 10.88 -24.63 -23.95
C SER A 162 9.74 -24.69 -22.93
N GLU A 163 9.52 -25.84 -22.27
CA GLU A 163 8.52 -26.02 -21.21
C GLU A 163 8.90 -25.29 -19.91
N GLU A 164 10.18 -24.97 -19.72
CA GLU A 164 10.67 -24.24 -18.56
C GLU A 164 10.54 -22.71 -18.70
N ILE A 165 10.28 -22.20 -19.92
CA ILE A 165 10.07 -20.77 -20.18
C ILE A 165 8.68 -20.35 -19.71
N LYS A 166 8.60 -19.91 -18.46
CA LYS A 166 7.36 -19.46 -17.80
C LYS A 166 7.42 -17.96 -17.50
N PRO A 167 6.26 -17.27 -17.39
CA PRO A 167 6.26 -15.88 -16.97
C PRO A 167 6.72 -15.75 -15.50
N HIS A 168 7.19 -14.55 -15.14
CA HIS A 168 7.51 -14.14 -13.77
C HIS A 168 8.65 -14.91 -13.09
N LEU A 169 9.61 -15.39 -13.89
CA LEU A 169 10.83 -15.98 -13.36
C LEU A 169 11.75 -14.90 -12.80
N SER A 170 12.42 -15.17 -11.68
CA SER A 170 13.45 -14.28 -11.15
C SER A 170 14.66 -14.20 -12.08
N ALA A 171 15.46 -13.14 -11.98
CA ALA A 171 16.67 -12.98 -12.78
C ALA A 171 17.65 -14.16 -12.61
N GLU A 172 17.75 -14.71 -11.40
CA GLU A 172 18.58 -15.85 -11.03
C GLU A 172 18.06 -17.14 -11.66
N GLN A 173 16.74 -17.32 -11.67
CA GLN A 173 16.10 -18.44 -12.36
C GLN A 173 16.36 -18.37 -13.87
N ILE A 174 16.24 -17.17 -14.48
CA ILE A 174 16.52 -16.97 -15.91
C ILE A 174 18.01 -17.20 -16.22
N LYS A 175 18.92 -16.79 -15.33
CA LYS A 175 20.35 -17.10 -15.48
C LYS A 175 20.60 -18.61 -15.45
N GLY A 176 19.91 -19.35 -14.57
CA GLY A 176 19.94 -20.80 -14.55
C GLY A 176 19.40 -21.44 -15.84
N LEU A 177 18.37 -20.84 -16.46
CA LEU A 177 17.88 -21.28 -17.77
C LEU A 177 18.96 -21.19 -18.86
N ARG A 178 19.79 -20.15 -18.86
CA ARG A 178 20.90 -20.04 -19.83
C ARG A 178 21.88 -21.21 -19.72
N GLU A 179 22.24 -21.60 -18.50
CA GLU A 179 23.15 -22.74 -18.27
C GLU A 179 22.50 -24.05 -18.73
N LYS A 180 21.22 -24.26 -18.43
CA LYS A 180 20.46 -25.41 -18.92
C LYS A 180 20.38 -25.45 -20.44
N PHE A 181 20.11 -24.34 -21.10
CA PHE A 181 20.10 -24.23 -22.56
C PHE A 181 21.47 -24.59 -23.17
N SER A 182 22.54 -24.09 -22.55
CA SER A 182 23.91 -24.41 -22.99
C SER A 182 24.17 -25.92 -22.93
N ASN A 183 23.83 -26.55 -21.79
CA ASN A 183 24.09 -27.96 -21.56
C ASN A 183 23.17 -28.90 -22.36
N ALA A 184 21.90 -28.56 -22.49
CA ALA A 184 20.89 -29.43 -23.12
C ALA A 184 20.81 -29.26 -24.64
N VAL A 185 21.18 -28.10 -25.18
CA VAL A 185 21.02 -27.78 -26.62
C VAL A 185 22.35 -27.43 -27.27
N THR A 186 23.06 -26.44 -26.72
CA THR A 186 24.25 -25.87 -27.39
C THR A 186 25.41 -26.86 -27.42
N MET A 187 25.70 -27.54 -26.31
CA MET A 187 26.80 -28.51 -26.21
C MET A 187 26.55 -29.78 -27.03
N PRO A 188 25.35 -30.38 -27.04
CA PRO A 188 25.04 -31.47 -27.97
C PRO A 188 25.15 -31.04 -29.43
N TYR A 189 24.69 -29.82 -29.77
CA TYR A 189 24.77 -29.30 -31.13
C TYR A 189 26.22 -29.11 -31.60
N SER A 190 27.08 -28.52 -30.77
CA SER A 190 28.48 -28.28 -31.10
C SER A 190 29.31 -29.55 -31.26
N ARG A 191 28.84 -30.69 -30.73
CA ARG A 191 29.45 -32.01 -30.97
C ARG A 191 29.12 -32.58 -32.35
N MET A 192 28.01 -32.16 -32.97
CA MET A 192 27.61 -32.62 -34.32
C MET A 192 28.35 -31.88 -35.44
N PHE A 193 28.74 -30.63 -35.19
CA PHE A 193 29.45 -29.81 -36.16
C PHE A 193 30.83 -29.43 -35.61
N PRO A 194 31.92 -29.86 -36.25
CA PRO A 194 33.26 -29.43 -35.88
C PRO A 194 33.34 -27.90 -35.80
N ILE A 195 34.08 -27.40 -34.82
CA ILE A 195 34.22 -25.96 -34.57
C ILE A 195 34.72 -25.23 -35.83
N GLU A 196 35.52 -25.86 -36.70
CA GLU A 196 35.96 -25.23 -37.95
C GLU A 196 34.80 -25.00 -38.93
N LYS A 197 33.83 -25.92 -39.03
CA LYS A 197 32.63 -25.76 -39.88
C LYS A 197 31.65 -24.73 -39.33
N LEU A 198 31.54 -24.63 -38.00
CA LEU A 198 30.74 -23.60 -37.35
C LEU A 198 31.35 -22.20 -37.54
N LYS A 199 32.68 -22.09 -37.51
CA LYS A 199 33.39 -20.83 -37.80
C LYS A 199 33.28 -20.43 -39.27
N ALA A 200 33.26 -21.39 -40.19
CA ALA A 200 33.13 -21.14 -41.62
C ALA A 200 31.70 -20.75 -42.05
N ASN A 201 30.67 -21.08 -41.26
CA ASN A 201 29.28 -20.73 -41.54
C ASN A 201 28.60 -20.08 -40.30
N PRO A 202 28.69 -18.74 -40.18
CA PRO A 202 28.11 -18.00 -39.04
C PRO A 202 26.60 -18.23 -38.87
N SER A 203 25.89 -18.54 -39.97
CA SER A 203 24.47 -18.89 -40.00
C SER A 203 24.12 -20.12 -39.17
N LEU A 204 25.06 -21.07 -38.98
CA LEU A 204 24.85 -22.27 -38.15
C LEU A 204 25.01 -22.00 -36.65
N PHE A 205 25.66 -20.90 -36.27
CA PHE A 205 25.87 -20.51 -34.87
C PHE A 205 24.86 -19.45 -34.41
N SER A 206 24.41 -18.61 -35.36
CA SER A 206 23.56 -17.45 -35.10
C SER A 206 22.26 -17.75 -34.34
N PRO A 207 21.48 -18.81 -34.63
CA PRO A 207 20.24 -19.06 -33.90
C PRO A 207 20.45 -19.40 -32.42
N LEU A 208 21.53 -20.10 -32.08
CA LEU A 208 21.85 -20.48 -30.70
C LEU A 208 22.32 -19.28 -29.87
N SER A 209 23.17 -18.43 -30.46
CA SER A 209 23.65 -17.22 -29.79
C SER A 209 22.54 -16.20 -29.58
N VAL A 210 21.59 -16.08 -30.53
CA VAL A 210 20.42 -15.19 -30.40
C VAL A 210 19.62 -15.56 -29.14
N ILE A 211 19.29 -16.83 -28.92
CA ILE A 211 18.54 -17.24 -27.72
C ILE A 211 19.31 -16.91 -26.45
N GLN A 212 20.62 -17.16 -26.40
CA GLN A 212 21.44 -16.83 -25.22
C GLN A 212 21.44 -15.33 -24.93
N VAL A 213 21.54 -14.48 -25.95
CA VAL A 213 21.44 -13.02 -25.81
C VAL A 213 20.05 -12.62 -25.32
N ARG A 214 18.97 -13.20 -25.86
CA ARG A 214 17.60 -12.90 -25.40
C ARG A 214 17.35 -13.31 -23.96
N LEU A 215 17.93 -14.43 -23.51
CA LEU A 215 17.87 -14.85 -22.10
C LEU A 215 18.63 -13.88 -21.19
N ASP A 216 19.78 -13.37 -21.64
CA ASP A 216 20.55 -12.35 -20.90
C ASP A 216 19.78 -11.03 -20.82
N ASP A 217 19.17 -10.58 -21.91
CA ASP A 217 18.32 -9.39 -21.97
C ASP A 217 17.12 -9.52 -21.01
N TRP A 218 16.47 -10.68 -21.00
CA TRP A 218 15.36 -10.96 -20.09
C TRP A 218 15.82 -10.98 -18.62
N ALA A 219 16.95 -11.61 -18.32
CA ALA A 219 17.51 -11.59 -16.97
C ALA A 219 17.91 -10.18 -16.52
N ALA A 220 18.47 -9.36 -17.43
CA ALA A 220 18.81 -7.97 -17.15
C ALA A 220 17.56 -7.13 -16.88
N TYR A 221 16.49 -7.33 -17.67
CA TYR A 221 15.20 -6.71 -17.44
C TYR A 221 14.65 -7.07 -16.07
N MET A 222 14.66 -8.35 -15.68
CA MET A 222 14.16 -8.79 -14.39
C MET A 222 15.01 -8.29 -13.21
N ARG A 223 16.31 -8.04 -13.39
CA ARG A 223 17.15 -7.37 -12.35
C ARG A 223 16.78 -5.92 -12.13
N SER A 224 16.28 -5.24 -13.16
CA SER A 224 15.80 -3.86 -13.03
C SER A 224 14.41 -3.76 -12.41
N ALA A 225 13.73 -4.89 -12.17
CA ALA A 225 12.47 -4.92 -11.47
C ALA A 225 12.66 -4.43 -10.02
N PRO A 226 11.73 -3.64 -9.46
CA PRO A 226 11.74 -3.34 -8.04
C PRO A 226 11.74 -4.65 -7.25
N ALA A 227 12.68 -4.81 -6.31
CA ALA A 227 12.69 -5.97 -5.45
C ALA A 227 11.34 -6.07 -4.74
N GLN A 228 10.61 -7.18 -4.95
CA GLN A 228 9.43 -7.49 -4.15
C GLN A 228 9.91 -7.81 -2.72
N THR A 229 10.20 -6.78 -1.92
CA THR A 229 10.07 -6.93 -0.48
C THR A 229 8.58 -7.12 -0.25
N ALA A 230 8.17 -8.39 -0.15
CA ALA A 230 6.81 -8.80 0.10
C ALA A 230 6.35 -8.24 1.45
N ALA A 231 5.94 -6.97 1.47
CA ALA A 231 5.09 -6.47 2.53
C ALA A 231 3.77 -7.24 2.40
N PRO A 232 3.35 -7.97 3.44
CA PRO A 232 2.13 -8.78 3.39
C PRO A 232 0.95 -7.90 2.98
N ARG A 233 0.09 -8.48 2.13
CA ARG A 233 -1.14 -7.89 1.57
C ARG A 233 -1.80 -6.83 2.47
N ASP A 234 -1.65 -5.56 2.09
CA ASP A 234 -2.59 -4.50 2.47
C ASP A 234 -3.37 -4.07 1.21
N GLU A 235 -4.46 -4.78 0.91
CA GLU A 235 -5.57 -4.24 0.08
C GLU A 235 -6.17 -3.00 0.74
N GLU A 236 -6.05 -2.91 2.07
CA GLU A 236 -6.46 -1.75 2.86
C GLU A 236 -5.66 -0.48 2.52
N ALA A 237 -4.36 -0.57 2.23
CA ALA A 237 -3.56 0.62 1.87
C ALA A 237 -4.00 1.23 0.53
N GLU A 238 -4.52 0.41 -0.38
CA GLU A 238 -5.07 0.84 -1.67
C GLU A 238 -6.44 1.51 -1.49
N ILE A 239 -7.27 0.95 -0.60
CA ILE A 239 -8.51 1.58 -0.12
C ILE A 239 -8.21 2.89 0.62
N VAL A 240 -7.15 2.97 1.42
CA VAL A 240 -6.70 4.20 2.10
C VAL A 240 -6.22 5.24 1.10
N TYR A 241 -5.60 4.85 -0.01
CA TYR A 241 -5.22 5.78 -1.08
C TYR A 241 -6.46 6.37 -1.76
N GLY A 242 -7.44 5.53 -2.11
CA GLY A 242 -8.71 5.96 -2.69
C GLY A 242 -9.57 6.82 -1.73
N LEU A 243 -9.77 6.35 -0.49
CA LEU A 243 -10.54 7.05 0.54
C LEU A 243 -9.79 8.27 1.11
N GLY A 244 -8.46 8.24 1.16
CA GLY A 244 -7.66 9.35 1.67
C GLY A 244 -7.76 10.60 0.79
N GLN A 245 -7.84 10.42 -0.53
CA GLN A 245 -8.10 11.54 -1.44
C GLN A 245 -9.59 11.91 -1.52
N LEU A 246 -10.51 10.95 -1.45
CA LEU A 246 -11.95 11.19 -1.66
C LEU A 246 -12.76 11.50 -0.39
N VAL A 247 -12.30 11.09 0.79
CA VAL A 247 -13.08 11.17 2.05
C VAL A 247 -12.40 12.04 3.09
N ILE A 248 -11.08 11.96 3.27
CA ILE A 248 -10.39 12.71 4.34
C ILE A 248 -10.38 14.22 4.07
N TRP A 249 -10.19 14.66 2.82
CA TRP A 249 -10.27 16.08 2.46
C TRP A 249 -11.67 16.68 2.68
N PRO A 250 -12.77 16.02 2.25
CA PRO A 250 -14.12 16.42 2.64
C PRO A 250 -14.37 16.35 4.14
N PHE A 251 -13.74 15.44 4.88
CA PHE A 251 -13.91 15.34 6.33
C PHE A 251 -13.21 16.48 7.08
N LEU A 252 -12.01 16.86 6.66
CA LEU A 252 -11.31 18.05 7.15
C LEU A 252 -12.08 19.33 6.81
N LEU A 253 -12.64 19.39 5.60
CA LEU A 253 -13.52 20.48 5.18
C LEU A 253 -14.80 20.52 6.04
N ALA A 254 -15.44 19.38 6.28
CA ALA A 254 -16.64 19.25 7.11
C ALA A 254 -16.35 19.59 8.58
N TYR A 255 -15.18 19.22 9.09
CA TYR A 255 -14.72 19.55 10.44
C TYR A 255 -14.41 21.05 10.58
N ALA A 256 -13.73 21.65 9.59
CA ALA A 256 -13.54 23.09 9.52
C ALA A 256 -14.88 23.85 9.39
N LEU A 257 -15.83 23.31 8.62
CA LEU A 257 -17.20 23.81 8.53
C LEU A 257 -17.93 23.68 9.86
N ALA A 258 -17.80 22.55 10.57
CA ALA A 258 -18.41 22.31 11.87
C ALA A 258 -17.87 23.29 12.92
N LEU A 259 -16.55 23.55 12.95
CA LEU A 259 -15.96 24.59 13.80
C LEU A 259 -16.55 25.98 13.47
N ARG A 260 -16.72 26.27 12.18
CA ARG A 260 -17.32 27.54 11.72
C ARG A 260 -18.81 27.65 12.08
N ILE A 261 -19.56 26.56 11.98
CA ILE A 261 -20.97 26.49 12.38
C ILE A 261 -21.10 26.61 13.89
N THR A 262 -20.24 25.96 14.68
CA THR A 262 -20.25 26.06 16.16
C THR A 262 -20.03 27.49 16.63
N LYS A 263 -19.15 28.24 15.95
CA LYS A 263 -18.98 29.67 16.19
C LYS A 263 -20.26 30.45 15.88
N VAL A 264 -20.89 30.20 14.73
CA VAL A 264 -22.14 30.85 14.32
C VAL A 264 -23.30 30.50 15.25
N THR A 265 -23.45 29.25 15.70
CA THR A 265 -24.49 28.88 16.65
C THR A 265 -24.27 29.46 18.03
N ILE A 266 -23.03 29.65 18.48
CA ILE A 266 -22.76 30.37 19.73
C ILE A 266 -23.17 31.84 19.63
N ASP A 267 -22.90 32.48 18.49
CA ASP A 267 -23.27 33.89 18.23
C ASP A 267 -24.80 34.06 18.06
N VAL A 268 -25.51 33.07 17.49
CA VAL A 268 -26.96 33.12 17.23
C VAL A 268 -27.82 32.65 18.42
N PHE A 269 -27.38 31.65 19.20
CA PHE A 269 -28.14 31.10 20.33
C PHE A 269 -27.83 31.75 21.69
N GLU A 270 -27.06 32.86 21.72
CA GLU A 270 -26.69 33.58 22.95
C GLU A 270 -26.09 32.69 24.06
N TRP A 271 -25.41 31.60 23.70
CA TRP A 271 -24.79 30.66 24.66
C TRP A 271 -23.67 31.29 25.50
N ALA A 272 -23.18 32.45 25.07
CA ALA A 272 -22.28 33.33 25.80
C ALA A 272 -23.05 34.58 26.26
N LYS A 273 -23.76 34.48 27.38
CA LYS A 273 -24.12 35.61 28.23
C LYS A 273 -23.31 35.52 29.51
#